data_AF-A0A109LI69-F1
#
_entry.id   AF-A0A109LI69-F1
#
_cell.length_a   1.000
_cell.length_b   1.000
_cell.length_c   1.000
_cell.angle_alpha   90.00
_cell.angle_beta   90.00
_cell.angle_gamma   90.00
#
_symmetry.space_group_name_H-M   'P 1'
#
loop_
_entity.id
_entity.type
_entity.pdbx_description
1 polymer ?
#
loop_
_entity_poly.entity_id
_entity_poly.type
_entity_poly.pdbx_seq_one_letter_code
_entity_poly.pdbx_strand_id
1 'polypeptide(L)'
;MLYIASMWVNGIAQGLMWRAVNEDGTLTYSFVETLVASHPGFIVRLVGGAIFLSGMFLMAYNTWRTVRSAQPAEVTAAAQMA
;
A
#
# COMPACT_ATOMS: atom_id res chain seq x y z
N MET A 1 7.38 2.03 -0.99
CA MET A 1 8.44 1.08 -0.58
C MET A 1 8.02 0.21 0.60
N LEU A 2 7.52 0.76 1.71
CA LEU A 2 7.09 -0.01 2.89
C LEU A 2 6.00 -1.08 2.59
N TYR A 3 5.00 -0.75 1.75
CA TYR A 3 3.96 -1.71 1.35
C TYR A 3 4.51 -2.92 0.58
N ILE A 4 5.35 -2.66 -0.42
CA ILE A 4 5.97 -3.70 -1.27
C ILE A 4 6.92 -4.57 -0.43
N ALA A 5 7.72 -3.96 0.45
CA ALA A 5 8.61 -4.69 1.36
C ALA A 5 7.82 -5.61 2.31
N SER A 6 6.71 -5.14 2.89
CA SER A 6 5.86 -5.98 3.76
C SER A 6 5.22 -7.16 3.02
N MET A 7 4.81 -6.96 1.76
CA MET A 7 4.22 -8.02 0.95
C MET A 7 5.24 -9.08 0.54
N TRP A 8 6.48 -8.67 0.25
CA TRP A 8 7.56 -9.61 -0.04
C TRP A 8 7.90 -10.47 1.19
N VAL A 9 8.01 -9.88 2.38
CA VAL A 9 8.29 -10.62 3.62
C VAL A 9 7.15 -11.58 3.97
N ASN A 10 5.89 -11.14 3.92
CA ASN A 10 4.75 -12.02 4.18
C ASN A 10 4.62 -13.14 3.13
N GLY A 11 4.85 -12.83 1.85
CA GLY A 11 4.78 -13.82 0.78
C GLY A 11 5.85 -14.91 0.89
N ILE A 12 7.08 -14.53 1.22
CA ILE A 12 8.17 -15.49 1.46
C ILE A 12 7.88 -16.35 2.69
N ALA A 13 7.45 -15.73 3.81
CA ALA A 13 7.15 -16.46 5.04
C ALA A 13 6.02 -17.49 4.86
N GLN A 14 4.90 -17.09 4.23
CA GLN A 14 3.78 -18.01 3.97
C GLN A 14 4.18 -19.15 3.04
N GLY A 15 4.93 -18.86 1.97
CA GLY A 15 5.40 -19.88 1.03
C GLY A 15 6.47 -20.83 1.60
N LEU A 16 7.20 -20.42 2.64
CA LEU A 16 8.13 -21.28 3.36
C LEU A 16 7.40 -22.16 4.39
N MET A 17 6.45 -21.59 5.13
CA MET A 17 5.69 -22.31 6.16
C MET A 17 4.76 -23.37 5.55
N TRP A 18 4.12 -23.09 4.40
CA TRP A 18 3.26 -24.07 3.72
C TRP A 18 4.01 -25.23 3.06
N ARG A 19 5.33 -25.11 2.89
CA ARG A 19 6.20 -26.16 2.34
C ARG A 19 7.14 -26.76 3.39
N ALA A 20 7.01 -26.36 4.65
CA ALA A 20 7.83 -26.86 5.74
C ALA A 20 7.32 -28.25 6.14
N VAL A 21 8.15 -29.25 5.89
CA VAL A 21 7.91 -30.66 6.24
C VAL A 21 9.03 -31.07 7.19
N ASN A 22 8.66 -31.69 8.31
CA ASN A 22 9.58 -32.25 9.29
C ASN A 22 10.32 -33.47 8.71
N GLU A 23 11.41 -33.90 9.35
CA GLU A 23 12.19 -35.09 8.90
C GLU A 23 11.36 -36.39 8.91
N ASP A 24 10.23 -36.41 9.63
CA ASP A 24 9.26 -37.51 9.70
C ASP A 24 8.16 -37.45 8.62
N GLY A 25 8.20 -36.45 7.72
CA GLY A 25 7.23 -36.28 6.64
C GLY A 25 5.94 -35.55 7.04
N THR A 26 5.79 -35.12 8.29
CA THR A 26 4.63 -34.36 8.76
C THR A 26 4.77 -32.86 8.49
N LEU A 27 3.64 -32.14 8.39
CA LEU A 27 3.65 -30.68 8.23
C LEU A 27 4.13 -30.01 9.51
N THR A 28 5.18 -29.18 9.42
CA THR A 28 5.79 -28.50 10.57
C THR A 28 4.87 -27.46 11.22
N TYR A 29 4.01 -26.82 10.44
CA TYR A 29 3.12 -25.76 10.92
C TYR A 29 1.69 -26.01 10.49
N SER A 30 0.74 -25.80 11.41
CA SER A 30 -0.67 -25.75 11.09
C SER A 30 -1.03 -24.45 10.35
N PHE A 31 -2.16 -24.46 9.63
CA PHE A 31 -2.66 -23.28 8.92
C PHE A 31 -2.90 -22.09 9.87
N VAL A 32 -3.37 -22.36 11.10
CA VAL A 32 -3.65 -21.34 12.11
C VAL A 32 -2.35 -20.66 12.59
N GLU A 33 -1.27 -21.42 12.80
CA GLU A 33 0.02 -20.86 13.21
C GLU A 33 0.62 -19.96 12.12
N THR A 34 0.48 -20.36 10.85
CA THR A 34 0.90 -19.52 9.72
C THR A 34 0.10 -18.21 9.64
N LEU A 35 -1.19 -18.27 10.00
CA LEU A 35 -2.08 -17.12 10.00
C LEU A 35 -1.74 -16.12 11.12
N VAL A 36 -1.42 -16.63 12.32
CA VAL A 36 -0.93 -15.81 13.44
C VAL A 36 0.43 -15.19 13.11
N ALA A 37 1.35 -15.94 12.50
CA ALA A 37 2.65 -15.43 12.07
C ALA A 37 2.54 -14.32 11.00
N SER A 38 1.48 -14.33 10.20
CA SER A 38 1.24 -13.31 9.15
C SER A 38 0.65 -12.00 9.67
N HIS A 39 0.18 -11.98 10.93
CA HIS A 39 -0.51 -10.84 11.54
C HIS A 39 0.34 -9.54 11.59
N PRO A 40 1.63 -9.57 11.95
CA PRO A 40 2.48 -8.38 11.90
C PRO A 40 2.58 -7.78 10.49
N GLY A 41 2.62 -8.62 9.45
CA GLY A 41 2.64 -8.17 8.06
C GLY A 41 1.36 -7.45 7.64
N PHE A 42 0.19 -7.84 8.16
CA PHE A 42 -1.06 -7.12 7.91
C PHE A 42 -1.10 -5.74 8.56
N ILE A 43 -0.51 -5.58 9.74
CA ILE A 43 -0.38 -4.28 10.42
C ILE A 43 0.51 -3.35 9.60
N VAL A 44 1.70 -3.82 9.21
CA VAL A 44 2.63 -3.02 8.40
C VAL A 44 2.00 -2.65 7.05
N ARG A 45 1.24 -3.56 6.45
CA ARG A 45 0.48 -3.30 5.22
C ARG A 45 -0.56 -2.19 5.42
N LEU A 46 -1.31 -2.23 6.51
CA LEU A 46 -2.31 -1.22 6.84
C LEU A 46 -1.67 0.15 7.07
N VAL A 47 -0.58 0.21 7.83
CA VAL A 47 0.18 1.45 8.06
C VAL A 47 0.75 2.00 6.75
N GLY A 48 1.35 1.16 5.92
CA GLY A 48 1.86 1.55 4.60
C GLY A 48 0.76 2.09 3.68
N GLY A 49 -0.43 1.47 3.70
CA GLY A 49 -1.61 1.94 2.98
C GLY A 49 -2.16 3.26 3.52
N ALA A 50 -2.18 3.44 4.84
CA ALA A 50 -2.64 4.67 5.49
C ALA A 50 -1.76 5.88 5.12
N ILE A 51 -0.44 5.69 5.05
CA ILE A 51 0.49 6.73 4.60
C ILE A 51 0.20 7.11 3.14
N PHE A 52 -0.01 6.12 2.26
CA PHE A 52 -0.36 6.41 0.86
C PHE A 52 -1.70 7.16 0.73
N LEU A 53 -2.72 6.71 1.47
CA LEU A 53 -4.04 7.36 1.51
C LEU A 53 -3.94 8.81 2.02
N SER A 54 -3.11 9.07 3.03
CA SER A 54 -2.86 10.44 3.51
C SER A 54 -2.27 11.33 2.41
N GLY A 55 -1.36 10.80 1.57
CA GLY A 55 -0.82 11.50 0.40
C GLY A 55 -1.90 11.81 -0.64
N MET A 56 -2.85 10.90 -0.86
CA MET A 56 -4.01 11.14 -1.74
C MET A 56 -4.90 12.28 -1.23
N PHE A 57 -5.12 12.40 0.08
CA PHE A 57 -5.86 13.53 0.64
C PHE A 57 -5.13 14.86 0.45
N LEU A 58 -3.80 14.87 0.60
CA LEU A 58 -2.99 16.06 0.29
C LEU A 58 -3.10 16.43 -1.20
N MET A 59 -3.04 15.46 -2.10
CA MET A 59 -3.22 15.70 -3.53
C MET A 59 -4.62 16.27 -3.82
N ALA A 60 -5.68 15.68 -3.27
CA ALA A 60 -7.05 16.16 -3.44
C ALA A 60 -7.22 17.60 -2.95
N TYR A 61 -6.62 17.94 -1.80
CA TYR A 61 -6.63 19.30 -1.27
C TYR A 61 -5.91 20.29 -2.20
N ASN A 62 -4.71 19.93 -2.68
CA ASN A 62 -3.94 20.77 -3.60
C ASN A 62 -4.70 20.99 -4.92
N THR A 63 -5.26 19.93 -5.50
CA THR A 63 -6.07 20.03 -6.72
C THR A 63 -7.30 20.91 -6.51
N TRP A 64 -8.01 20.74 -5.38
CA TRP A 64 -9.17 21.58 -5.07
C TRP A 64 -8.80 23.06 -4.93
N ARG A 65 -7.68 23.36 -4.28
CA ARG A 65 -7.15 24.72 -4.19
C ARG A 65 -6.83 25.29 -5.57
N THR A 66 -6.15 24.53 -6.42
CA THR A 66 -5.80 24.95 -7.80
C THR A 66 -7.04 25.20 -8.64
N VAL A 67 -8.03 24.31 -8.61
CA VAL A 67 -9.28 24.46 -9.37
C VAL A 67 -10.06 25.68 -8.90
N ARG A 68 -10.09 25.96 -7.59
CA ARG A 68 -10.83 27.12 -7.05
C ARG A 68 -10.12 28.45 -7.29
N SER A 69 -8.80 28.43 -7.42
CA SER A 69 -7.98 29.61 -7.74
C SER A 69 -7.88 29.88 -9.24
N ALA A 70 -8.46 29.04 -10.10
CA ALA A 70 -8.47 29.27 -11.54
C ALA A 70 -9.34 30.49 -11.87
N GLN A 71 -8.72 31.54 -12.43
CA GLN A 71 -9.41 32.71 -12.97
C GLN A 71 -9.67 32.49 -14.47
N PRO A 72 -10.93 32.28 -14.90
CA PRO A 72 -11.24 31.95 -16.30
C PRO A 72 -10.86 33.07 -17.28
N ALA A 73 -10.84 34.32 -16.81
CA ALA A 73 -10.53 35.50 -17.61
C ALA A 73 -9.06 35.54 -18.07
N GLU A 74 -8.12 35.18 -17.20
CA GLU A 74 -6.68 35.14 -17.52
C GLU A 74 -6.34 33.97 -18.44
N VAL A 75 -6.99 32.81 -18.25
CA VAL A 75 -6.81 31.63 -19.11
C VAL A 75 -7.31 31.89 -20.53
N THR A 76 -8.45 32.58 -20.67
CA THR A 76 -8.99 32.95 -21.99
C THR A 76 -8.11 34.01 -22.69
N ALA A 77 -7.61 35.00 -21.94
CA ALA A 77 -6.71 36.02 -22.48
C ALA A 77 -5.36 35.42 -22.95
N ALA A 78 -4.80 34.48 -22.19
CA ALA A 78 -3.58 33.76 -22.60
C ALA A 78 -3.81 32.87 -23.83
N ALA A 79 -4.98 32.23 -23.95
CA ALA A 79 -5.34 31.41 -25.10
C ALA A 79 -5.60 32.21 -26.39
N GLN A 80 -5.99 33.48 -26.28
CA GLN A 80 -6.15 34.39 -27.42
C GLN A 80 -4.84 35.03 -27.89
N MET A 81 -3.79 34.97 -27.06
CA MET A 81 -2.45 35.51 -27.34
C MET A 81 -1.47 34.46 -27.89
N ALA A 82 -1.87 33.18 -27.94
CA ALA A 82 -1.13 32.05 -28.51
C ALA A 82 -1.67 31.70 -29.91
#